data_AF-A0A1G6X990-F1
#
_entry.id   AF-A0A1G6X990-F1
#
_cell.length_a   1.000
_cell.length_b   1.000
_cell.length_c   1.000
_cell.angle_alpha   90.00
_cell.angle_beta   90.00
_cell.angle_gamma   90.00
#
_symmetry.space_group_name_H-M   'P 1'
#
loop_
_entity.id
_entity.type
_entity.pdbx_description
1 polymer ?
#
loop_
_entity_poly.entity_id
_entity_poly.type
_entity_poly.pdbx_seq_one_letter_code
_entity_poly.pdbx_strand_id
1 'polypeptide(L)'
;MNSQQRARQPDFGSLDRGTFRDEYRSYTVRASSVDAPDSFQVITGAQGDDVVLVVSGLNSGALKATWGRFWRGLKPQTKIWIEEQAFRAFYSGHHIFDPAPGTVRFCDG
;
A
#
# COMPACT_ATOMS: atom_id res chain seq x y z
N MET A 1 30.26 7.68 23.93
CA MET A 1 29.87 6.87 22.76
C MET A 1 28.93 5.76 23.20
N ASN A 2 27.67 5.72 22.73
CA ASN A 2 27.02 4.44 22.39
C ASN A 2 25.85 4.70 21.44
N SER A 3 26.20 4.89 20.18
CA SER A 3 25.30 4.92 19.03
C SER A 3 25.10 3.48 18.57
N GLN A 4 24.16 2.74 19.15
CA GLN A 4 23.82 1.40 18.66
C GLN A 4 22.31 1.30 18.42
N GLN A 5 21.99 1.49 17.14
CA GLN A 5 20.95 0.76 16.42
C GLN A 5 19.51 0.87 16.94
N ARG A 6 18.80 1.92 16.48
CA ARG A 6 17.40 1.76 16.05
C ARG A 6 17.40 0.77 14.89
N ALA A 7 17.46 -0.52 15.20
CA ALA A 7 17.13 -1.55 14.24
C ALA A 7 15.70 -1.27 13.78
N ARG A 8 15.55 -0.82 12.54
CA ARG A 8 14.30 -0.92 11.80
C ARG A 8 14.03 -2.42 11.67
N GLN A 9 13.39 -3.01 12.67
CA GLN A 9 12.89 -4.37 12.56
C GLN A 9 12.02 -4.40 11.30
N PRO A 10 12.33 -5.27 10.32
CA PRO A 10 11.30 -5.70 9.39
C PRO A 10 10.35 -6.49 10.26
N ASP A 11 9.28 -5.84 10.68
CA ASP A 11 8.24 -6.45 11.47
C ASP A 11 7.52 -7.39 10.49
N PHE A 12 7.95 -8.67 10.48
CA PHE A 12 7.42 -9.72 9.59
C PHE A 12 5.97 -10.12 9.97
N GLY A 13 5.33 -9.39 10.89
CA GLY A 13 3.89 -9.34 11.15
C GLY A 13 3.28 -7.97 10.82
N SER A 14 3.98 -7.14 10.06
CA SER A 14 3.55 -5.79 9.75
C SER A 14 2.30 -5.84 8.91
N LEU A 15 1.29 -5.14 9.42
CA LEU A 15 0.14 -4.70 8.65
C LEU A 15 0.56 -3.95 7.38
N ASP A 16 1.79 -3.41 7.32
CA ASP A 16 2.37 -2.84 6.11
C ASP A 16 2.59 -3.90 5.02
N ARG A 17 1.82 -3.81 3.94
CA ARG A 17 1.94 -4.67 2.76
C ARG A 17 2.97 -4.12 1.77
N GLY A 18 3.27 -2.83 1.84
CA GLY A 18 4.32 -2.24 1.04
C GLY A 18 4.09 -0.76 0.78
N THR A 19 5.07 -0.15 0.15
CA THR A 19 5.07 1.28 -0.15
C THR A 19 5.25 1.52 -1.64
N PHE A 20 4.52 2.46 -2.19
CA PHE A 20 4.76 3.00 -3.53
C PHE A 20 4.96 4.50 -3.43
N ARG A 21 5.73 5.08 -4.35
CA ARG A 21 5.97 6.53 -4.36
C ARG A 21 5.75 7.07 -5.76
N ASP A 22 5.26 8.29 -5.79
CA ASP A 22 5.24 9.14 -6.97
C ASP A 22 6.43 10.13 -6.89
N GLU A 23 6.58 10.98 -7.90
CA GLU A 23 7.62 12.04 -7.92
C GLU A 23 7.49 13.01 -6.75
N TYR A 24 6.27 13.19 -6.23
CA TYR A 24 5.99 14.17 -5.18
C TYR A 24 5.82 13.59 -3.77
N ARG A 25 5.38 12.33 -3.64
CA ARG A 25 4.89 11.78 -2.35
C ARG A 25 5.14 10.28 -2.26
N SER A 26 5.35 9.81 -1.03
CA SER A 26 5.38 8.39 -0.71
C SER A 26 4.05 7.94 -0.12
N TYR A 27 3.58 6.77 -0.54
CA TYR A 27 2.35 6.12 -0.15
C TYR A 27 2.68 4.78 0.49
N THR A 28 2.02 4.48 1.60
CA THR A 28 2.24 3.28 2.40
C THR A 28 0.92 2.53 2.47
N VAL A 29 0.93 1.26 2.11
CA VAL A 29 -0.25 0.42 2.05
C VAL A 29 -0.26 -0.49 3.25
N ARG A 30 -1.24 -0.27 4.12
CA ARG A 30 -1.43 -1.01 5.35
C ARG A 30 -2.70 -1.83 5.28
N ALA A 31 -2.59 -3.14 5.35
CA ALA A 31 -3.71 -4.05 5.56
C ALA A 31 -4.28 -3.92 6.97
N SER A 32 -5.55 -4.29 7.14
CA SER A 32 -6.19 -4.40 8.45
C SER A 32 -5.79 -5.69 9.19
N SER A 33 -5.31 -6.71 8.49
CA SER A 33 -4.90 -7.97 9.09
C SER A 33 -3.83 -8.69 8.26
N VAL A 34 -3.07 -9.56 8.91
CA VAL A 34 -1.95 -10.33 8.30
C VAL A 34 -2.46 -11.58 7.58
N ASP A 35 -3.46 -12.26 8.16
CA ASP A 35 -3.94 -13.57 7.69
C ASP A 35 -5.11 -13.45 6.70
N ALA A 36 -6.16 -12.71 7.07
CA ALA A 36 -7.33 -12.43 6.22
C ALA A 36 -7.64 -10.93 6.24
N PRO A 37 -6.93 -10.11 5.44
CA PRO A 37 -7.25 -8.69 5.34
C PRO A 37 -8.63 -8.48 4.70
N ASP A 38 -9.58 -7.96 5.47
CA ASP A 38 -10.88 -7.51 4.92
C ASP A 38 -10.78 -6.11 4.27
N SER A 39 -9.81 -5.32 4.73
CA SER A 39 -9.56 -3.97 4.24
C SER A 39 -8.07 -3.62 4.23
N PHE A 40 -7.71 -2.63 3.42
CA PHE A 40 -6.42 -1.97 3.46
C PHE A 40 -6.58 -0.46 3.31
N GLN A 41 -5.65 0.28 3.88
CA GLN A 41 -5.56 1.73 3.82
C GLN A 41 -4.25 2.16 3.19
N VAL A 42 -4.31 3.22 2.39
CA VAL A 42 -3.19 3.90 1.78
C VAL A 42 -3.00 5.19 2.56
N ILE A 43 -1.84 5.34 3.20
CA ILE A 43 -1.47 6.52 3.95
C ILE A 43 -0.29 7.22 3.28
N THR A 44 -0.19 8.53 3.42
CA THR A 44 0.90 9.35 2.90
C THR A 44 1.34 10.39 3.93
N GLY A 45 2.47 11.03 3.65
CA GLY A 45 3.11 12.00 4.55
C GLY A 45 4.34 11.43 5.25
N ALA A 46 5.21 12.33 5.71
CA ALA A 46 6.50 11.97 6.33
C ALA A 46 6.36 11.11 7.61
N GLN A 47 5.18 11.12 8.23
CA GLN A 47 4.82 10.34 9.41
C GLN A 47 3.67 9.35 9.15
N GLY A 48 3.12 9.28 7.93
CA GLY A 48 1.95 8.44 7.61
C GLY A 48 0.63 8.93 8.22
N ASP A 49 0.49 10.24 8.44
CA ASP A 49 -0.67 10.83 9.12
C ASP A 49 -1.85 11.13 8.17
N ASP A 50 -1.64 11.10 6.85
CA ASP A 50 -2.66 11.50 5.88
C ASP A 50 -3.24 10.27 5.15
N VAL A 51 -4.55 10.02 5.32
CA VAL A 51 -5.24 8.88 4.69
C VAL A 51 -5.68 9.25 3.27
N VAL A 52 -5.15 8.53 2.29
CA VAL A 52 -5.42 8.73 0.87
C VAL A 52 -6.65 7.95 0.42
N LEU A 53 -6.63 6.64 0.68
CA LEU A 53 -7.61 5.69 0.17
C LEU A 53 -7.77 4.57 1.21
N VAL A 54 -8.99 4.13 1.46
CA VAL A 54 -9.29 2.94 2.23
C VAL A 54 -10.14 2.02 1.35
N VAL A 55 -9.63 0.83 1.07
CA VAL A 55 -10.35 -0.21 0.35
C VAL A 55 -10.82 -1.24 1.35
N SER A 56 -12.11 -1.55 1.33
CA SER A 56 -12.75 -2.53 2.23
C SER A 56 -13.59 -3.52 1.45
N GLY A 57 -13.97 -4.63 2.09
CA GLY A 57 -14.77 -5.67 1.46
C GLY A 57 -13.96 -6.59 0.55
N LEU A 58 -12.66 -6.76 0.81
CA LEU A 58 -11.81 -7.69 0.08
C LEU A 58 -12.29 -9.14 0.25
N ASN A 59 -12.79 -9.48 1.43
CA ASN A 59 -13.26 -10.83 1.75
C ASN A 59 -14.72 -11.06 1.32
N SER A 60 -15.54 -10.01 1.34
CA SER A 60 -16.97 -10.10 0.97
C SER A 60 -17.24 -9.97 -0.54
N GLY A 61 -16.23 -9.67 -1.37
CA GLY A 61 -16.40 -9.42 -2.81
C GLY A 61 -17.06 -8.08 -3.15
N ALA A 62 -17.49 -7.32 -2.15
CA ALA A 62 -18.07 -5.99 -2.29
C ALA A 62 -17.00 -4.91 -2.05
N LEU A 63 -16.10 -4.75 -3.03
CA LEU A 63 -15.00 -3.79 -2.98
C LEU A 63 -15.54 -2.36 -2.82
N LYS A 64 -15.18 -1.71 -1.72
CA LYS A 64 -15.50 -0.30 -1.45
C LYS A 64 -14.24 0.53 -1.28
N ALA A 65 -13.99 1.38 -2.26
CA ALA A 65 -12.92 2.38 -2.27
C ALA A 65 -13.42 3.70 -1.67
N THR A 66 -12.92 4.05 -0.48
CA THR A 66 -13.23 5.29 0.23
C THR A 66 -12.03 6.22 0.19
N TRP A 67 -12.17 7.35 -0.50
CA TRP A 67 -11.11 8.35 -0.59
C TRP A 67 -11.12 9.29 0.61
N GLY A 68 -9.94 9.64 1.11
CA GLY A 68 -9.79 10.68 2.12
C GLY A 68 -10.36 12.02 1.64
N ARG A 69 -10.81 12.86 2.58
CA ARG A 69 -11.50 14.13 2.27
C ARG A 69 -10.73 15.00 1.28
N PHE A 70 -9.41 15.10 1.46
CA PHE A 70 -8.52 15.88 0.60
C PHE A 70 -8.26 15.23 -0.77
N TRP A 71 -8.33 13.90 -0.85
CA TRP A 71 -8.03 13.11 -2.05
C TRP A 71 -9.26 12.88 -2.94
N ARG A 72 -10.46 13.01 -2.36
CA ARG A 72 -11.72 12.86 -3.09
C ARG A 72 -11.90 13.90 -4.21
N GLY A 73 -11.19 15.03 -4.15
CA GLY A 73 -11.17 16.06 -5.21
C GLY A 73 -10.14 15.84 -6.33
N LEU A 74 -9.33 14.78 -6.27
CA LEU A 74 -8.30 14.54 -7.28
C LEU A 74 -8.86 14.21 -8.66
N LYS A 75 -8.03 14.45 -9.68
CA LYS A 75 -8.29 14.06 -11.05
C LYS A 75 -8.58 12.56 -11.13
N PRO A 76 -9.54 12.13 -11.97
CA PRO A 76 -9.93 10.72 -12.09
C PRO A 76 -8.74 9.82 -12.48
N GLN A 77 -7.86 10.28 -13.37
CA GLN A 77 -6.64 9.55 -13.75
C GLN A 77 -5.73 9.28 -12.56
N THR A 78 -5.52 10.27 -11.68
CA THR A 78 -4.70 10.10 -10.47
C THR A 78 -5.33 9.10 -9.51
N LYS A 79 -6.65 9.11 -9.37
CA LYS A 79 -7.36 8.14 -8.53
C LYS A 79 -7.19 6.71 -9.03
N ILE A 80 -7.38 6.50 -10.33
CA ILE A 80 -7.18 5.19 -10.97
C ILE A 80 -5.75 4.72 -10.73
N TRP A 81 -4.76 5.57 -11.00
CA TRP A 81 -3.36 5.22 -10.79
C TRP A 81 -3.04 4.86 -9.33
N ILE A 82 -3.52 5.65 -8.35
CA ILE A 82 -3.30 5.36 -6.92
C ILE A 82 -3.95 4.03 -6.54
N GLU A 83 -5.15 3.76 -7.02
CA GLU A 83 -5.86 2.51 -6.76
C GLU A 83 -5.09 1.32 -7.33
N GLU A 84 -4.66 1.39 -8.58
CA GLU A 84 -3.85 0.35 -9.23
C GLU A 84 -2.53 0.10 -8.50
N GLN A 85 -1.79 1.16 -8.13
CA GLN A 85 -0.55 1.00 -7.36
C GLN A 85 -0.81 0.45 -5.95
N ALA A 86 -1.92 0.84 -5.32
CA ALA A 86 -2.29 0.33 -4.01
C ALA A 86 -2.61 -1.17 -4.05
N PHE A 87 -3.44 -1.60 -5.01
CA PHE A 87 -3.69 -3.02 -5.23
C PHE A 87 -2.41 -3.77 -5.58
N ARG A 88 -1.58 -3.21 -6.46
CA ARG A 88 -0.31 -3.82 -6.82
C ARG A 88 0.59 -3.99 -5.60
N ALA A 89 0.77 -2.96 -4.78
CA ALA A 89 1.57 -3.03 -3.56
C ALA A 89 0.99 -4.01 -2.54
N PHE A 90 -0.34 -4.03 -2.38
CA PHE A 90 -1.04 -4.95 -1.50
C PHE A 90 -0.79 -6.42 -1.87
N TYR A 91 -0.92 -6.78 -3.15
CA TYR A 91 -0.67 -8.14 -3.64
C TYR A 91 0.82 -8.46 -3.79
N SER A 92 1.67 -7.46 -4.10
CA SER A 92 3.13 -7.65 -4.21
C SER A 92 3.81 -7.80 -2.85
N GLY A 93 3.19 -7.33 -1.76
CA GLY A 93 3.69 -7.47 -0.40
C GLY A 93 3.96 -8.90 0.06
N HIS A 94 3.43 -9.91 -0.64
CA HIS A 94 3.75 -11.30 -0.38
C HIS A 94 5.12 -11.74 -0.93
N HIS A 95 5.82 -10.89 -1.67
CA HIS A 95 6.87 -11.35 -2.57
C HIS A 95 8.07 -10.41 -2.78
N ILE A 96 8.45 -9.48 -1.89
CA ILE A 96 9.58 -8.59 -2.23
C ILE A 96 10.47 -8.22 -1.03
N PHE A 97 11.18 -9.21 -0.50
CA PHE A 97 12.60 -9.00 -0.23
C PHE A 97 13.36 -9.30 -1.52
N ASP A 98 13.27 -8.43 -2.53
CA ASP A 98 14.27 -8.39 -3.60
C ASP A 98 14.31 -7.01 -4.27
N PRO A 99 15.45 -6.28 -4.21
CA PRO A 99 15.67 -5.11 -5.03
C PRO A 99 16.13 -5.53 -6.42
N ALA A 100 15.21 -6.02 -7.27
CA ALA A 100 15.45 -6.16 -8.70
C ALA A 100 14.20 -5.83 -9.52
N PRO A 101 14.34 -5.24 -10.73
CA PRO A 101 13.23 -4.99 -11.64
C PRO A 101 12.67 -6.34 -12.17
N GLY A 102 11.76 -6.93 -11.39
CA GLY A 102 11.10 -8.19 -11.69
C GLY A 102 10.00 -8.05 -12.72
N THR A 103 10.29 -8.55 -13.92
CA THR A 103 9.44 -8.90 -15.04
C THR A 103 7.99 -9.24 -14.70
N VAL A 104 7.07 -8.45 -15.26
CA VAL A 104 5.66 -8.80 -15.44
C VAL A 104 5.56 -10.11 -16.24
N ARG A 105 5.09 -11.19 -15.61
CA ARG A 105 4.66 -12.38 -16.34
C ARG A 105 3.21 -12.18 -16.77
N PHE A 106 3.02 -11.97 -18.08
CA PHE A 106 1.75 -12.19 -18.75
C PHE A 106 1.30 -13.64 -18.54
N CYS A 107 0.03 -13.84 -18.21
CA CYS A 107 -0.65 -15.13 -18.36
C CYS A 107 -1.19 -15.19 -19.80
N ASP A 108 -0.63 -16.09 -20.60
CA ASP A 108 -1.24 -16.53 -21.86
C ASP A 108 -1.94 -17.86 -21.57
N GLY A 109 -3.21 -17.94 -21.92
CA GLY A 109 -4.08 -19.10 -21.80
C GLY A 109 -5.14 -19.06 -22.88
#